data_AF-A0A9D4RH76-F1
#
_entry.id   AF-A0A9D4RH76-F1
#
_cell.length_a   1.000
_cell.length_b   1.000
_cell.length_c   1.000
_cell.angle_alpha   90.00
_cell.angle_beta   90.00
_cell.angle_gamma   90.00
#
_symmetry.space_group_name_H-M   'P 1'
#
loop_
_entity.id
_entity.type
_entity.pdbx_description
1 polymer ?
#
loop_
_entity_poly.entity_id
_entity_poly.type
_entity_poly.pdbx_seq_one_letter_code
_entity_poly.pdbx_strand_id
1 'polypeptide(L)'
;MARDIGSVVCTQCCNGTLCNSGGCGFNAYPPIGPDVRGPVCFSCYQQATIDDCNTIRVCGRDEFCEVEAMLSPVNAHQVLWRTRCVHELAIHVRGLVAKKTFATNRAPDHLKRR
;
A
#
# COMPACT_ATOMS: atom_id res chain seq x y z
N MET A 1 3.47 -41.31 20.40
CA MET A 1 3.16 -41.12 18.97
C MET A 1 3.58 -39.70 18.59
N ALA A 2 4.79 -39.54 18.04
CA ALA A 2 5.27 -38.24 17.57
C ALA A 2 4.55 -37.92 16.25
N ARG A 3 3.89 -36.77 16.17
CA ARG A 3 3.36 -36.28 14.89
C ARG A 3 4.55 -35.71 14.13
N ASP A 4 4.94 -36.37 13.04
CA ASP A 4 5.83 -35.77 12.05
C ASP A 4 5.17 -34.47 11.57
N ILE A 5 5.72 -33.33 11.99
CA ILE A 5 5.38 -32.03 11.43
C ILE A 5 6.16 -31.94 10.12
N GLY A 6 5.70 -32.69 9.11
CA GLY A 6 6.22 -32.60 7.75
C GLY A 6 5.97 -31.18 7.23
N SER A 7 7.05 -30.43 6.99
CA SER A 7 6.97 -29.16 6.27
C SER A 7 6.44 -29.44 4.86
N VAL A 8 5.28 -28.89 4.51
CA VAL A 8 4.76 -28.95 3.14
C VAL A 8 5.53 -27.92 2.32
N VAL A 9 6.53 -28.38 1.57
CA VAL A 9 7.32 -27.54 0.67
C VAL A 9 6.75 -27.67 -0.75
N CYS A 10 6.35 -26.54 -1.34
CA CYS A 10 5.90 -26.52 -2.71
C CYS A 10 7.09 -26.61 -3.66
N THR A 11 7.22 -27.73 -4.35
CA THR A 11 8.32 -28.01 -5.30
C THR A 11 7.99 -27.58 -6.73
N GLN A 12 6.73 -27.21 -6.99
CA GLN A 12 6.24 -26.81 -8.30
C GLN A 12 6.10 -25.29 -8.38
N CYS A 13 6.53 -24.72 -9.50
CA CYS A 13 6.23 -23.34 -9.84
C CYS A 13 4.74 -23.18 -10.13
N CYS A 14 4.21 -22.02 -9.80
CA CYS A 14 2.84 -21.68 -10.11
C CYS A 14 2.73 -20.19 -10.47
N ASN A 15 1.62 -19.84 -11.12
CA ASN A 15 1.39 -18.50 -11.65
C ASN A 15 0.14 -17.88 -11.02
N GLY A 16 0.22 -16.60 -10.67
CA GLY A 16 -0.85 -15.83 -10.08
C GLY A 16 -0.37 -15.00 -8.89
N THR A 17 -1.18 -14.01 -8.53
CA THR A 17 -0.95 -13.21 -7.34
C THR A 17 -1.13 -14.07 -6.09
N LEU A 18 -0.13 -14.06 -5.20
CA LEU A 18 -0.12 -14.83 -3.95
C LEU A 18 -0.26 -16.34 -4.19
N CYS A 19 0.44 -16.84 -5.20
CA CYS A 19 0.44 -18.27 -5.43
C CYS A 19 1.06 -19.04 -4.26
N ASN A 20 0.53 -20.23 -3.99
CA ASN A 20 0.83 -21.09 -2.84
C ASN A 20 0.40 -20.52 -1.48
N SER A 21 -0.30 -19.38 -1.43
CA SER A 21 -0.79 -18.83 -0.16
C SER A 21 -1.86 -19.70 0.51
N GLY A 22 -2.49 -20.60 -0.26
CA GLY A 22 -3.50 -21.56 0.24
C GLY A 22 -2.97 -22.98 0.39
N GLY A 23 -1.66 -23.18 0.27
CA GLY A 23 -1.04 -24.49 0.07
C GLY A 23 -0.65 -24.73 -1.39
N CYS A 24 0.11 -25.79 -1.63
CA CYS A 24 0.75 -26.01 -2.92
C CYS A 24 -0.25 -26.19 -4.06
N GLY A 25 -0.07 -25.40 -5.13
CA GLY A 25 -0.96 -25.42 -6.30
C GLY A 25 -2.27 -24.65 -6.09
N PHE A 26 -2.48 -24.04 -4.92
CA PHE A 26 -3.69 -23.29 -4.60
C PHE A 26 -3.40 -21.82 -4.30
N ASN A 27 -4.18 -20.95 -4.92
CA ASN A 27 -4.28 -19.55 -4.52
C ASN A 27 -5.34 -19.47 -3.40
N ALA A 28 -4.98 -19.01 -2.20
CA ALA A 28 -6.01 -18.77 -1.16
C ALA A 28 -6.92 -17.60 -1.53
N TYR A 29 -6.41 -16.70 -2.37
CA TYR A 29 -7.11 -15.50 -2.77
C TYR A 29 -7.66 -15.67 -4.19
N PRO A 30 -8.91 -15.25 -4.43
CA PRO A 30 -9.45 -15.28 -5.77
C PRO A 30 -8.66 -14.30 -6.67
N PRO A 31 -8.72 -14.45 -8.01
CA PRO A 31 -7.99 -13.60 -8.94
C PRO A 31 -8.29 -12.12 -8.73
N ILE A 32 -7.35 -11.25 -9.08
CA ILE A 32 -7.64 -9.81 -9.18
C ILE A 32 -8.65 -9.64 -10.31
N GLY A 33 -9.73 -8.90 -10.06
CA GLY A 33 -10.75 -8.67 -11.06
C GLY A 33 -11.82 -7.68 -10.60
N PRO A 34 -12.47 -6.98 -11.55
CA PRO A 34 -13.40 -5.89 -11.27
C PRO A 34 -14.62 -6.32 -10.45
N ASP A 35 -14.94 -7.61 -10.43
CA ASP A 35 -16.08 -8.16 -9.67
C ASP A 35 -15.67 -8.89 -8.38
N VAL A 36 -14.36 -9.13 -8.19
CA VAL A 36 -13.85 -10.08 -7.21
C VAL A 36 -13.14 -9.39 -6.05
N ARG A 37 -12.05 -8.67 -6.33
CA ARG A 37 -11.25 -7.93 -5.34
C ARG A 37 -10.22 -7.02 -6.02
N GLY A 38 -9.71 -6.05 -5.28
CA GLY A 38 -8.54 -5.27 -5.67
C GLY A 38 -7.23 -5.98 -5.32
N PRO A 39 -6.09 -5.27 -5.37
CA PRO A 39 -4.77 -5.81 -5.09
C PRO A 39 -4.61 -6.24 -3.63
N VAL A 40 -3.52 -6.93 -3.32
CA VAL A 40 -3.07 -7.10 -1.93
C VAL A 40 -1.97 -6.08 -1.67
N CYS A 41 -2.13 -5.29 -0.61
CA CYS A 41 -1.23 -4.20 -0.26
C CYS A 41 -0.69 -4.38 1.15
N PHE A 42 0.48 -3.77 1.40
CA PHE A 42 0.94 -3.54 2.75
C PHE A 42 -0.03 -2.64 3.52
N SER A 43 -0.27 -2.94 4.80
CA SER A 43 -1.27 -2.25 5.62
C SER A 43 -0.71 -1.90 7.00
N CYS A 44 0.19 -0.92 7.03
CA CYS A 44 0.89 -0.45 8.22
C CYS A 44 0.58 1.02 8.51
N TYR A 45 0.35 1.37 9.78
CA TYR A 45 -0.11 2.70 10.17
C TYR A 45 1.01 3.74 10.30
N GLN A 46 2.13 3.37 10.93
CA GLN A 46 3.29 4.21 11.20
C GLN A 46 4.54 3.35 11.25
N GLN A 47 5.51 3.66 10.40
CA GLN A 47 6.75 2.91 10.28
C GLN A 47 7.93 3.85 10.15
N ALA A 48 9.07 3.43 10.67
CA ALA A 48 10.30 4.21 10.54
C ALA A 48 10.82 4.16 9.10
N THR A 49 10.72 2.99 8.46
CA THR A 49 11.09 2.78 7.07
C THR A 49 9.95 2.11 6.28
N ILE A 50 10.01 2.19 4.96
CA ILE A 50 9.01 1.55 4.08
C ILE A 50 9.09 0.02 4.11
N ASP A 51 10.28 -0.53 4.40
CA ASP A 51 10.54 -1.97 4.36
C ASP A 51 10.12 -2.68 5.66
N ASP A 52 9.79 -1.93 6.71
CA ASP A 52 9.39 -2.49 8.01
C ASP A 52 7.98 -3.12 7.97
N CYS A 53 7.23 -3.00 6.86
CA CYS A 53 5.87 -3.52 6.81
C CYS A 53 5.82 -5.00 6.55
N ASN A 54 5.30 -5.74 7.53
CA ASN A 54 5.07 -7.17 7.46
C ASN A 54 3.59 -7.55 7.46
N THR A 55 2.67 -6.57 7.50
CA THR A 55 1.23 -6.81 7.43
C THR A 55 0.69 -6.53 6.03
N ILE A 56 -0.05 -7.49 5.51
CA ILE A 56 -0.75 -7.36 4.22
C ILE A 56 -2.27 -7.37 4.43
N ARG A 57 -2.99 -6.71 3.53
CA ARG A 57 -4.46 -6.72 3.46
C ARG A 57 -4.90 -6.88 2.02
N VAL A 58 -5.98 -7.63 1.81
CA VAL A 58 -6.69 -7.65 0.54
C VAL A 58 -7.53 -6.37 0.42
N CYS A 59 -7.36 -5.63 -0.67
CA CYS A 59 -8.13 -4.43 -0.94
C CYS A 59 -9.45 -4.74 -1.64
N GLY A 60 -10.41 -3.83 -1.47
CA GLY A 60 -11.65 -3.78 -2.23
C GLY A 60 -11.41 -3.50 -3.71
N ARG A 61 -12.44 -3.66 -4.53
CA ARG A 61 -12.35 -3.65 -6.01
C ARG A 61 -11.85 -2.30 -6.56
N ASP A 62 -12.28 -1.22 -5.93
CA ASP A 62 -11.97 0.16 -6.34
C ASP A 62 -10.85 0.79 -5.47
N GLU A 63 -10.10 -0.06 -4.78
CA GLU A 63 -9.00 0.34 -3.91
C GLU A 63 -7.64 0.01 -4.54
N PHE A 64 -6.64 0.85 -4.22
CA PHE A 64 -5.26 0.75 -4.70
C PHE A 64 -4.28 0.81 -3.53
N CYS A 65 -3.06 0.32 -3.73
CA CYS A 65 -1.98 0.45 -2.74
C CYS A 65 -1.46 1.88 -2.69
N GLU A 66 -1.57 2.53 -1.54
CA GLU A 66 -0.97 3.83 -1.27
C GLU A 66 0.19 3.67 -0.29
N VAL A 67 1.27 4.41 -0.55
CA VAL A 67 2.35 4.68 0.39
C VAL A 67 2.36 6.18 0.66
N GLU A 68 2.29 6.56 1.93
CA GLU A 68 2.20 7.95 2.38
C GLU A 68 3.33 8.25 3.36
N ALA A 69 4.08 9.32 3.09
CA ALA A 69 5.06 9.88 4.01
C ALA A 69 4.40 10.96 4.87
N MET A 70 4.61 10.90 6.18
CA MET A 70 4.02 11.80 7.16
C MET A 70 5.08 12.29 8.14
N LEU A 71 4.97 13.51 8.65
CA LEU A 71 5.81 13.94 9.78
C LEU A 71 5.31 13.27 11.07
N SER A 72 6.25 12.87 11.93
CA SER A 72 5.92 12.33 13.24
C SER A 72 5.24 13.41 14.09
N PRO A 73 4.11 13.10 14.75
CA PRO A 73 3.42 14.03 15.62
C PRO A 73 4.22 14.35 16.88
N VAL A 74 5.20 13.51 17.24
CA VAL A 74 6.07 13.67 18.41
C VAL A 74 7.33 14.45 18.05
N ASN A 75 7.89 14.20 16.86
CA ASN A 75 9.08 14.89 16.36
C ASN A 75 8.87 15.33 14.91
N ALA A 76 8.61 16.62 14.69
CA ALA A 76 8.33 17.16 13.37
C ALA A 76 9.48 17.01 12.35
N HIS A 77 10.70 16.65 12.77
CA HIS A 77 11.83 16.34 11.89
C HIS A 77 11.92 14.87 11.49
N GLN A 78 11.16 13.99 12.13
CA GLN A 78 11.11 12.57 11.79
C GLN A 78 10.01 12.32 10.76
N VAL A 79 10.35 11.61 9.68
CA VAL A 79 9.38 11.09 8.71
C VAL A 79 8.96 9.69 9.12
N LEU A 80 7.66 9.44 9.09
CA LEU A 80 7.03 8.13 9.26
C LEU A 80 6.34 7.73 7.96
N TRP A 81 6.28 6.43 7.72
CA TRP A 81 5.64 5.85 6.55
C TRP A 81 4.34 5.16 6.94
N ARG A 82 3.36 5.23 6.05
CA ARG A 82 2.08 4.56 6.18
C ARG A 82 1.72 3.92 4.86
N THR A 83 1.27 2.67 4.90
CA THR A 83 0.79 1.95 3.72
C THR A 83 -0.63 1.47 3.96
N ARG A 84 -1.49 1.56 2.95
CA ARG A 84 -2.88 1.08 3.05
C ARG A 84 -3.53 0.90 1.69
N CYS A 85 -4.69 0.25 1.68
CA CYS A 85 -5.63 0.36 0.58
C CYS A 85 -6.33 1.73 0.64
N VAL A 86 -6.50 2.38 -0.50
CA VAL A 86 -7.30 3.60 -0.65
C VAL A 86 -8.17 3.54 -1.87
N HIS A 87 -9.38 4.09 -1.75
CA HIS A 87 -10.28 4.21 -2.88
C HIS A 87 -9.74 5.19 -3.92
N GLU A 88 -10.00 4.93 -5.21
CA GLU A 88 -9.57 5.80 -6.33
C GLU A 88 -9.88 7.30 -6.11
N LEU A 89 -11.06 7.59 -5.56
CA LEU A 89 -11.52 8.95 -5.28
C LEU A 89 -10.65 9.65 -4.23
N ALA A 90 -10.14 8.92 -3.25
CA ALA A 90 -9.29 9.50 -2.21
C ALA A 90 -7.95 9.98 -2.77
N ILE A 91 -7.38 9.25 -3.73
CA ILE A 91 -6.14 9.63 -4.43
C ILE A 91 -6.34 10.93 -5.22
N HIS A 92 -7.43 11.01 -5.97
CA HIS A 92 -7.75 12.19 -6.78
C HIS A 92 -7.95 13.44 -5.92
N VAL A 93 -8.72 13.34 -4.83
CA VAL A 93 -8.95 14.47 -3.93
C VAL A 93 -7.64 14.95 -3.30
N ARG A 94 -6.77 14.05 -2.84
CA ARG A 94 -5.47 14.40 -2.26
C ARG A 94 -4.53 15.04 -3.27
N GLY A 95 -4.48 14.52 -4.49
CA GLY A 95 -3.74 15.15 -5.58
C GLY A 95 -4.22 16.57 -5.87
N LEU A 96 -5.54 16.80 -5.85
CA LEU A 96 -6.12 18.14 -6.02
C LEU A 96 -5.83 19.07 -4.84
N VAL A 97 -5.90 18.58 -3.60
CA VAL A 97 -5.54 19.35 -2.40
C VAL A 97 -4.06 19.70 -2.41
N ALA A 98 -3.16 18.75 -2.70
CA ALA A 98 -1.73 19.01 -2.83
C ALA A 98 -1.46 20.08 -3.90
N LYS A 99 -2.08 19.96 -5.08
CA LYS A 99 -1.97 20.98 -6.15
C LYS A 99 -2.48 22.35 -5.69
N LYS A 100 -3.58 22.43 -4.95
CA LYS A 100 -4.08 23.70 -4.38
C LYS A 100 -3.10 24.29 -3.35
N THR A 101 -2.55 23.49 -2.44
CA THR A 101 -1.58 23.95 -1.43
C THR A 101 -0.29 24.44 -2.07
N PHE A 102 0.21 23.78 -3.13
CA PHE A 102 1.34 24.26 -3.91
C PHE A 102 1.01 25.57 -4.67
N ALA A 103 -0.21 25.70 -5.19
CA ALA A 103 -0.64 26.92 -5.87
C ALA A 103 -0.79 28.11 -4.90
N THR A 104 -1.26 27.88 -3.67
CA THR A 104 -1.39 28.95 -2.64
C THR A 104 -0.07 29.35 -2.01
N ASN A 105 0.93 28.46 -1.99
CA ASN A 105 2.29 28.77 -1.49
C ASN A 105 3.18 29.47 -2.54
N ARG A 106 2.71 29.65 -3.78
CA ARG A 106 3.27 30.62 -4.72
C ARG A 106 2.62 31.99 -4.49
N ALA A 107 3.15 32.72 -3.51
CA ALA A 107 2.95 34.16 -3.43
C ALA A 107 3.46 34.84 -4.73
N PRO A 108 2.91 36.01 -5.12
CA PRO A 108 2.87 36.46 -6.50
C PRO A 108 4.25 36.81 -7.07
N ASP A 109 4.46 36.40 -8.31
CA ASP A 109 5.63 36.70 -9.14
C ASP A 109 5.60 38.16 -9.62
N HIS A 110 5.61 39.12 -8.69
CA HIS A 110 5.66 40.56 -8.99
C HIS A 110 6.98 41.24 -8.60
N LEU A 111 8.04 40.47 -8.33
CA LEU A 111 9.40 41.01 -8.24
C LEU A 111 10.37 40.33 -9.21
N LYS A 112 9.97 40.18 -10.48
CA LYS A 112 10.90 40.04 -11.59
C LYS A 112 10.50 40.95 -12.75
N ARG A 113 11.39 41.90 -13.03
CA ARG A 113 11.42 42.88 -14.15
C ARG A 113 10.70 44.21 -13.89
N ARG A 114 11.41 45.18 -13.30
CA ARG A 114 12.08 46.28 -14.02
C ARG A 114 13.02 47.00 -13.07
#